data_AF-A0A920KR98-F1
#
_entry.id   AF-A0A920KR98-F1
#
_cell.length_a   1.000
_cell.length_b   1.000
_cell.length_c   1.000
_cell.angle_alpha   90.00
_cell.angle_beta   90.00
_cell.angle_gamma   90.00
#
_symmetry.space_group_name_H-M   'P 1'
#
loop_
_entity.id
_entity.type
_entity.pdbx_description
1 polymer ?
#
loop_
_entity_poly.entity_id
_entity_poly.type
_entity_poly.pdbx_seq_one_letter_code
_entity_poly.pdbx_strand_id
1 'polypeptide(L)'
;MNTFFYFIKNTLNLIRYIPLLFFLFSCEKNDEYTVSVEVLPVESGSIDFLNKFYNENDDVYLKAFPNEHYEFDFWSGDVSSNQIEINFKINRNVRITANFKMIDSDNDGVPDKDDLCPDTDIGIEVNESGCSQENNDYDNDGIINKFDNCPETLQNTTVNEYGCSFIILDDNQKTLKAESFAKDYTDTVILFNGDSILIVDDWKNLRSLGPSSYKRDVKIVTTFVEEMREFCSLPCKISDDFDMSTWDLSNVKSMFLHFGIPMDLIRIYQIGMLAK
;
A
#
# COMPACT_ATOMS: atom_id res chain seq x y z
N MET A 1 -37.23 45.93 -102.20
CA MET A 1 -36.90 45.52 -100.81
C MET A 1 -37.35 46.64 -99.91
N ASN A 2 -38.62 46.64 -99.48
CA ASN A 2 -39.14 45.90 -98.32
C ASN A 2 -38.48 46.33 -97.01
N THR A 3 -39.36 46.73 -96.07
CA THR A 3 -39.24 46.65 -94.60
C THR A 3 -38.12 47.50 -93.99
N PHE A 4 -38.34 48.47 -93.10
CA PHE A 4 -39.31 48.54 -92.02
C PHE A 4 -39.39 50.00 -91.53
N PHE A 5 -40.55 50.62 -91.71
CA PHE A 5 -40.92 51.86 -91.02
C PHE A 5 -40.95 51.60 -89.51
N TYR A 6 -40.50 52.58 -88.72
CA TYR A 6 -41.10 52.95 -87.43
C TYR A 6 -41.08 51.93 -86.28
N PHE A 7 -40.23 52.16 -85.27
CA PHE A 7 -40.27 51.72 -83.86
C PHE A 7 -38.79 51.79 -83.44
N ILE A 8 -38.29 52.67 -82.58
CA ILE A 8 -38.70 52.92 -81.20
C ILE A 8 -38.19 54.33 -80.82
N LYS A 9 -39.13 55.29 -80.69
CA LYS A 9 -39.16 56.20 -79.54
C LYS A 9 -38.90 55.31 -78.33
N ASN A 10 -37.86 55.55 -77.52
CA ASN A 10 -37.62 55.00 -76.16
C ASN A 10 -36.25 54.29 -75.97
N THR A 11 -35.13 55.03 -75.99
CA THR A 11 -33.83 54.51 -75.51
C THR A 11 -33.02 55.48 -74.64
N LEU A 12 -33.66 56.50 -74.05
CA LEU A 12 -33.01 57.37 -73.05
C LEU A 12 -33.94 57.70 -71.88
N ASN A 13 -34.73 56.72 -71.44
CA ASN A 13 -35.58 56.87 -70.26
C ASN A 13 -35.61 55.59 -69.40
N LEU A 14 -34.44 55.00 -69.17
CA LEU A 14 -34.27 53.87 -68.25
C LEU A 14 -33.20 54.10 -67.16
N ILE A 15 -32.61 55.29 -67.09
CA ILE A 15 -31.73 55.69 -65.96
C ILE A 15 -32.58 56.36 -64.85
N ARG A 16 -33.71 55.75 -64.47
CA ARG A 16 -34.54 56.29 -63.38
C ARG A 16 -35.04 55.29 -62.35
N TYR A 17 -34.80 53.99 -62.54
CA TYR A 17 -35.23 52.97 -61.57
C TYR A 17 -34.27 51.76 -61.53
N ILE A 18 -32.96 51.98 -61.47
CA ILE A 18 -32.11 51.03 -60.75
C ILE A 18 -32.12 51.54 -59.32
N PRO A 19 -32.86 50.92 -58.38
CA PRO A 19 -32.58 51.19 -56.99
C PRO A 19 -31.10 50.87 -56.84
N LEU A 20 -30.34 51.82 -56.30
CA LEU A 20 -29.03 51.55 -55.74
C LEU A 20 -29.27 50.40 -54.75
N LEU A 21 -29.07 49.18 -55.23
CA LEU A 21 -28.82 48.05 -54.39
C LEU A 21 -27.41 48.36 -53.89
N PHE A 22 -27.35 49.24 -52.88
CA PHE A 22 -26.30 49.24 -51.88
C PHE A 22 -26.33 47.81 -51.36
N PHE A 23 -25.61 46.92 -52.06
CA PHE A 23 -25.08 45.72 -51.47
C PHE A 23 -24.26 46.26 -50.31
N LEU A 24 -24.91 46.27 -49.14
CA LEU A 24 -24.22 46.09 -47.88
C LEU A 24 -23.49 44.76 -48.05
N PHE A 25 -22.32 44.79 -48.68
CA PHE A 25 -21.25 43.91 -48.28
C PHE A 25 -20.97 44.29 -46.84
N SER A 26 -21.83 43.79 -45.93
CA SER A 26 -21.40 43.47 -44.60
C SER A 26 -20.22 42.55 -44.82
N CYS A 27 -19.02 43.09 -44.70
CA CYS A 27 -17.84 42.27 -44.51
C CYS A 27 -18.03 41.67 -43.12
N GLU A 28 -18.75 40.56 -43.05
CA GLU A 28 -18.83 39.75 -41.85
C GLU A 28 -17.46 39.09 -41.74
N LYS A 29 -16.57 39.78 -41.03
CA LYS A 29 -15.23 39.29 -40.74
C LYS A 29 -15.43 38.11 -39.80
N ASN A 30 -15.32 36.90 -40.34
CA ASN A 30 -15.36 35.69 -39.55
C ASN A 30 -14.02 35.58 -38.82
N ASP A 31 -13.94 36.22 -37.65
CA ASP A 31 -12.77 36.12 -36.80
C ASP A 31 -12.77 34.74 -36.14
N GLU A 32 -11.86 33.88 -36.61
CA GLU A 32 -11.64 32.55 -36.07
C GLU A 32 -10.60 32.61 -34.94
N TYR A 33 -10.90 31.92 -33.84
CA TYR A 33 -10.08 31.86 -32.63
C TYR A 33 -9.60 30.44 -32.34
N THR A 34 -8.48 30.35 -31.64
CA THR A 34 -7.85 29.09 -31.23
C THR A 34 -7.73 29.01 -29.71
N VAL A 35 -7.85 27.79 -29.20
CA VAL A 35 -7.56 27.45 -27.81
C VAL A 35 -6.30 26.62 -27.77
N SER A 36 -5.27 27.11 -27.08
CA SER A 36 -4.05 26.35 -26.81
C SER A 36 -4.12 25.84 -25.37
N VAL A 37 -4.01 24.54 -25.19
CA VAL A 37 -4.01 23.90 -23.86
C VAL A 37 -2.63 23.36 -23.51
N GLU A 38 -2.27 23.48 -22.24
CA GLU A 38 -1.06 22.92 -21.65
C GLU A 38 -1.42 22.12 -20.40
N VAL A 39 -0.66 21.07 -20.11
CA VAL A 39 -0.82 20.23 -18.92
C VAL A 39 0.46 20.33 -18.10
N LEU A 40 0.34 20.72 -16.83
CA LEU A 40 1.46 20.82 -15.90
C LEU A 40 1.17 20.05 -14.60
N PRO A 41 2.10 19.21 -14.11
CA PRO A 41 3.31 18.73 -14.80
C PRO A 41 3.02 18.00 -16.11
N VAL A 42 4.04 17.84 -16.97
CA VAL A 42 3.88 16.98 -18.15
C VAL A 42 3.61 15.56 -17.68
N GLU A 43 2.69 14.85 -18.33
CA GLU A 43 2.23 13.49 -17.98
C GLU A 43 1.36 13.38 -16.70
N SER A 44 1.04 14.46 -16.02
CA SER A 44 0.18 14.42 -14.81
C SER A 44 -1.30 14.16 -15.11
N GLY A 45 -1.69 14.28 -16.37
CA GLY A 45 -3.06 14.09 -16.81
C GLY A 45 -3.23 14.34 -18.29
N SER A 46 -4.49 14.42 -18.70
CA SER A 46 -4.90 14.76 -20.06
C SER A 46 -6.12 15.69 -20.03
N ILE A 47 -6.40 16.31 -21.18
CA ILE A 47 -7.55 17.16 -21.37
C ILE A 47 -8.36 16.58 -22.53
N ASP A 48 -9.66 16.38 -22.35
CA ASP A 48 -10.54 16.11 -23.48
C ASP A 48 -10.78 17.41 -24.24
N PHE A 49 -10.06 17.56 -25.36
CA PHE A 49 -10.08 18.74 -26.20
C PHE A 49 -9.90 18.36 -27.67
N LEU A 50 -10.76 18.94 -28.52
CA LEU A 50 -10.64 18.85 -29.96
C LEU A 50 -10.00 20.13 -30.49
N ASN A 51 -8.77 20.03 -30.99
CA ASN A 51 -8.10 21.17 -31.60
C ASN A 51 -8.84 21.58 -32.88
N LYS A 52 -9.57 22.70 -32.81
CA LYS A 52 -10.32 23.30 -33.91
C LYS A 52 -10.32 24.82 -33.80
N PHE A 53 -10.72 25.46 -34.89
CA PHE A 53 -11.04 26.88 -34.91
C PHE A 53 -12.46 27.09 -34.38
N TYR A 54 -12.65 28.18 -33.65
CA TYR A 54 -13.91 28.60 -33.05
C TYR A 54 -14.30 29.96 -33.59
N ASN A 55 -15.59 30.19 -33.80
CA ASN A 55 -16.10 31.53 -34.10
C ASN A 55 -16.28 32.33 -32.81
N GLU A 56 -16.46 33.64 -32.94
CA GLU A 56 -16.81 34.49 -31.81
C GLU A 56 -18.09 34.01 -31.11
N ASN A 57 -18.06 33.98 -29.78
CA ASN A 57 -19.13 33.58 -28.87
C ASN A 57 -19.50 32.08 -28.89
N ASP A 58 -18.74 31.25 -29.62
CA ASP A 58 -18.84 29.80 -29.50
C ASP A 58 -18.51 29.36 -28.07
N ASP A 59 -19.23 28.34 -27.60
CA ASP A 59 -18.99 27.74 -26.29
C ASP A 59 -17.84 26.72 -26.40
N VAL A 60 -16.84 26.89 -25.54
CA VAL A 60 -15.69 25.99 -25.40
C VAL A 60 -15.86 25.21 -24.11
N TYR A 61 -15.92 23.88 -24.22
CA TYR A 61 -15.96 22.97 -23.09
C TYR A 61 -14.61 22.26 -22.96
N LEU A 62 -14.04 22.27 -21.75
CA LEU A 62 -12.81 21.56 -21.40
C LEU A 62 -13.03 20.74 -20.13
N LYS A 63 -12.49 19.52 -20.12
CA LYS A 63 -12.49 18.62 -18.97
C LYS A 63 -11.10 18.04 -18.76
N ALA A 64 -10.59 18.15 -17.53
CA ALA A 64 -9.33 17.55 -17.13
C ALA A 64 -9.53 16.10 -16.64
N PHE A 65 -8.56 15.24 -16.94
CA PHE A 65 -8.49 13.85 -16.54
C PHE A 65 -7.12 13.59 -15.89
N PRO A 66 -7.05 13.53 -14.55
CA PRO A 66 -5.81 13.20 -13.86
C PRO A 66 -5.31 11.80 -14.22
N ASN A 67 -3.99 11.63 -14.31
CA ASN A 67 -3.37 10.32 -14.41
C ASN A 67 -3.18 9.70 -13.00
N GLU A 68 -2.68 8.47 -12.96
CA GLU A 68 -2.38 7.77 -11.71
C GLU A 68 -1.43 8.58 -10.82
N HIS A 69 -1.72 8.62 -9.52
CA HIS A 69 -0.99 9.39 -8.49
C HIS A 69 -1.14 10.92 -8.56
N TYR A 70 -1.95 11.45 -9.48
CA TYR A 70 -2.21 12.88 -9.58
C TYR A 70 -3.68 13.21 -9.31
N GLU A 71 -3.91 14.43 -8.81
CA GLU A 71 -5.22 15.04 -8.78
C GLU A 71 -5.24 16.39 -9.51
N PHE A 72 -6.42 16.76 -10.02
CA PHE A 72 -6.61 18.08 -10.64
C PHE A 72 -6.57 19.16 -9.57
N ASP A 73 -5.75 20.18 -9.78
CA ASP A 73 -5.59 21.29 -8.85
C ASP A 73 -6.45 22.49 -9.32
N PHE A 74 -6.07 23.12 -10.44
CA PHE A 74 -6.81 24.24 -11.01
C PHE A 74 -6.46 24.53 -12.48
N TRP A 75 -7.35 25.23 -13.17
CA TRP A 75 -7.10 25.86 -14.46
C TRP A 75 -6.43 27.23 -14.26
N SER A 76 -5.42 27.55 -15.08
CA SER A 76 -4.74 28.85 -15.09
C SER A 76 -4.51 29.38 -16.52
N GLY A 77 -3.99 30.61 -16.62
CA GLY A 77 -3.76 31.31 -17.89
C GLY A 77 -4.84 32.35 -18.18
N ASP A 78 -5.40 32.35 -19.38
CA ASP A 78 -6.45 33.29 -19.79
C ASP A 78 -7.82 33.00 -19.11
N VAL A 79 -8.03 31.77 -18.63
CA VAL A 79 -9.21 31.35 -17.86
C VAL A 79 -8.73 30.62 -16.61
N SER A 80 -9.28 31.00 -15.45
CA SER A 80 -8.96 30.38 -14.16
C SER A 80 -10.19 29.77 -13.50
N SER A 81 -10.07 28.55 -12.98
CA SER A 81 -11.16 27.87 -12.28
C SER A 81 -10.62 26.72 -11.43
N ASN A 82 -11.28 26.43 -10.32
CA ASN A 82 -11.05 25.24 -9.49
C ASN A 82 -11.98 24.07 -9.84
N GLN A 83 -12.85 24.24 -10.84
CA GLN A 83 -13.73 23.17 -11.32
C GLN A 83 -12.99 22.32 -12.36
N ILE A 84 -13.06 20.99 -12.21
CA ILE A 84 -12.44 20.03 -13.14
C ILE A 84 -12.97 20.13 -14.57
N GLU A 85 -14.19 20.65 -14.73
CA GLU A 85 -14.85 20.94 -15.99
C GLU A 85 -15.13 22.44 -16.09
N ILE A 86 -14.81 23.05 -17.23
CA ILE A 86 -15.07 24.46 -17.49
C ILE A 86 -15.79 24.65 -18.83
N ASN A 87 -16.67 25.66 -18.85
CA ASN A 87 -17.34 26.13 -20.05
C ASN A 87 -17.24 27.65 -20.13
N PHE A 88 -16.79 28.19 -21.27
CA PHE A 88 -16.68 29.62 -21.49
C PHE A 88 -16.92 30.00 -22.95
N LYS A 89 -17.27 31.26 -23.18
CA LYS A 89 -17.42 31.83 -24.52
C LYS A 89 -16.10 32.40 -25.03
N ILE A 90 -15.70 32.01 -26.23
CA ILE A 90 -14.45 32.49 -26.84
C ILE A 90 -14.67 33.75 -27.68
N ASN A 91 -13.80 34.74 -27.52
CA ASN A 91 -13.81 35.99 -28.29
C ASN A 91 -12.40 36.46 -28.69
N ARG A 92 -11.38 35.64 -28.41
CA ARG A 92 -9.97 35.85 -28.76
C ARG A 92 -9.24 34.52 -28.73
N ASN A 93 -8.01 34.49 -29.21
CA ASN A 93 -7.11 33.36 -28.96
C ASN A 93 -6.82 33.24 -27.46
N VAL A 94 -6.92 32.02 -26.94
CA VAL A 94 -6.88 31.71 -25.50
C VAL A 94 -5.81 30.66 -25.23
N ARG A 95 -5.03 30.85 -24.16
CA ARG A 95 -4.07 29.89 -23.63
C ARG A 95 -4.48 29.49 -22.22
N ILE A 96 -4.71 28.21 -22.01
CA ILE A 96 -5.17 27.65 -20.73
C ILE A 96 -4.24 26.52 -20.32
N THR A 97 -3.91 26.46 -19.03
CA THR A 97 -3.10 25.41 -18.45
C THR A 97 -3.93 24.64 -17.43
N ALA A 98 -3.99 23.31 -17.57
CA ALA A 98 -4.48 22.42 -16.51
C ALA A 98 -3.32 22.13 -15.56
N ASN A 99 -3.46 22.56 -14.30
CA ASN A 99 -2.49 22.28 -13.25
C ASN A 99 -2.98 21.09 -12.45
N PHE A 100 -2.07 20.15 -12.23
CA PHE A 100 -2.26 18.96 -11.41
C PHE A 100 -1.19 18.95 -10.32
N LYS A 101 -1.43 18.19 -9.26
CA LYS A 101 -0.46 17.94 -8.20
C LYS A 101 -0.50 16.46 -7.82
N MET A 102 0.60 15.95 -7.26
CA MET A 102 0.60 14.59 -6.74
C MET A 102 -0.33 14.51 -5.53
N ILE A 103 -0.96 13.35 -5.35
CA ILE A 103 -1.81 13.07 -4.19
C ILE A 103 -0.92 12.91 -2.96
N ASP A 104 -1.32 13.56 -1.87
CA ASP A 104 -0.69 13.55 -0.55
C ASP A 104 -1.85 13.48 0.47
N SER A 105 -2.09 12.28 0.99
CA SER A 105 -3.28 11.94 1.76
C SER A 105 -3.22 12.44 3.21
N ASP A 106 -2.04 12.39 3.83
CA ASP A 106 -1.82 12.84 5.21
C ASP A 106 -1.32 14.30 5.30
N ASN A 107 -0.96 14.90 4.15
CA ASN A 107 -0.52 16.29 4.02
C ASN A 107 0.76 16.59 4.80
N ASP A 108 1.68 15.61 4.88
CA ASP A 108 2.99 15.79 5.49
C ASP A 108 4.04 16.42 4.53
N GLY A 109 3.69 16.52 3.24
CA GLY A 109 4.51 17.10 2.17
C GLY A 109 5.26 16.07 1.31
N VAL A 110 5.10 14.77 1.59
CA VAL A 110 5.62 13.65 0.80
C VAL A 110 4.44 12.95 0.10
N PRO A 111 4.41 12.91 -1.25
CA PRO A 111 3.30 12.30 -1.96
C PRO A 111 3.14 10.80 -1.69
N ASP A 112 1.90 10.29 -1.68
CA ASP A 112 1.53 8.90 -1.34
C ASP A 112 2.35 7.83 -2.08
N LYS A 113 2.81 8.14 -3.30
CA LYS A 113 3.61 7.24 -4.12
C LYS A 113 5.02 7.01 -3.56
N ASP A 114 5.57 8.04 -2.91
CA ASP A 114 6.93 8.09 -2.40
C ASP A 114 6.97 8.02 -0.85
N ASP A 115 5.81 8.02 -0.20
CA ASP A 115 5.63 7.97 1.25
C ASP A 115 5.64 6.53 1.79
N LEU A 116 6.52 6.28 2.76
CA LEU A 116 6.62 4.99 3.47
C LEU A 116 5.78 4.95 4.76
N CYS A 117 5.26 6.09 5.20
CA CYS A 117 4.55 6.31 6.46
C CYS A 117 3.20 7.05 6.22
N PRO A 118 2.19 6.38 5.63
CA PRO A 118 0.94 6.98 5.08
C PRO A 118 -0.05 7.58 6.10
N ASP A 119 0.35 7.68 7.37
CA ASP A 119 -0.49 8.14 8.49
C ASP A 119 0.33 9.04 9.42
N THR A 120 1.17 9.91 8.86
CA THR A 120 1.92 10.87 9.67
C THR A 120 1.03 12.02 10.14
N ASP A 121 1.13 12.36 11.43
CA ASP A 121 0.35 13.44 12.02
C ASP A 121 0.66 14.78 11.32
N ILE A 122 -0.40 15.49 10.92
CA ILE A 122 -0.30 16.80 10.25
C ILE A 122 0.55 17.78 11.07
N GLY A 123 1.56 18.36 10.42
CA GLY A 123 2.41 19.40 11.00
C GLY A 123 3.60 18.87 11.80
N ILE A 124 3.83 17.56 11.81
CA ILE A 124 5.08 16.97 12.29
C ILE A 124 6.16 17.08 11.21
N GLU A 125 7.41 17.29 11.62
CA GLU A 125 8.54 17.25 10.70
C GLU A 125 8.84 15.80 10.29
N VAL A 126 8.80 15.54 8.99
CA VAL A 126 9.08 14.24 8.37
C VAL A 126 10.40 14.26 7.61
N ASN A 127 10.97 13.07 7.39
CA ASN A 127 12.13 12.89 6.54
C ASN A 127 11.72 12.78 5.05
N GLU A 128 12.69 12.52 4.16
CA GLU A 128 12.46 12.40 2.70
C GLU A 128 11.54 11.23 2.30
N SER A 129 11.19 10.35 3.24
CA SER A 129 10.31 9.19 3.03
C SER A 129 8.95 9.32 3.73
N GLY A 130 8.59 10.52 4.19
CA GLY A 130 7.31 10.79 4.88
C GLY A 130 7.27 10.31 6.34
N CYS A 131 8.39 9.81 6.86
CA CYS A 131 8.43 9.27 8.21
C CYS A 131 8.94 10.30 9.22
N SER A 132 8.19 10.51 10.29
CA SER A 132 8.62 11.27 11.46
C SER A 132 9.54 10.45 12.38
N GLN A 133 10.28 11.10 13.27
CA GLN A 133 11.06 10.39 14.31
C GLN A 133 10.17 9.54 15.24
N GLU A 134 8.91 9.94 15.44
CA GLU A 134 7.96 9.21 16.26
C GLU A 134 7.39 7.96 15.58
N ASN A 135 7.44 7.92 14.23
CA ASN A 135 6.97 6.82 13.40
C ASN A 135 8.09 5.84 13.00
N ASN A 136 9.31 6.03 13.51
CA ASN A 136 10.38 5.05 13.32
C ASN A 136 10.03 3.74 14.05
N ASP A 137 10.42 2.63 13.45
CA ASP A 137 10.49 1.30 14.05
C ASP A 137 11.98 0.90 14.06
N TYR A 138 12.63 0.88 15.23
CA TYR A 138 14.09 0.73 15.29
C TYR A 138 14.58 -0.70 15.11
N ASP A 139 13.81 -1.69 15.57
CA ASP A 139 14.15 -3.11 15.47
C ASP A 139 13.46 -3.81 14.29
N ASN A 140 12.54 -3.11 13.62
CA ASN A 140 11.78 -3.54 12.45
C ASN A 140 10.91 -4.77 12.75
N ASP A 141 10.32 -4.81 13.94
CA ASP A 141 9.39 -5.86 14.35
C ASP A 141 7.94 -5.62 13.87
N GLY A 142 7.68 -4.45 13.29
CA GLY A 142 6.38 -4.03 12.77
C GLY A 142 5.58 -3.12 13.72
N ILE A 143 6.12 -2.80 14.89
CA ILE A 143 5.51 -1.90 15.88
C ILE A 143 6.39 -0.66 16.01
N ILE A 144 5.84 0.53 15.73
CA ILE A 144 6.61 1.77 15.85
C ILE A 144 7.05 2.02 17.30
N ASN A 145 8.21 2.65 17.48
CA ASN A 145 8.84 2.90 18.78
C ASN A 145 7.92 3.58 19.81
N LYS A 146 6.93 4.35 19.34
CA LYS A 146 5.93 5.02 20.20
C LYS A 146 4.99 4.04 20.91
N PHE A 147 4.74 2.88 20.29
CA PHE A 147 3.85 1.82 20.78
C PHE A 147 4.61 0.54 21.18
N ASP A 148 5.89 0.47 20.86
CA ASP A 148 6.76 -0.64 21.18
C ASP A 148 7.32 -0.54 22.61
N ASN A 149 7.00 -1.54 23.42
CA ASN A 149 7.51 -1.69 24.79
C ASN A 149 8.79 -2.53 24.86
N CYS A 150 9.19 -3.13 23.75
CA CYS A 150 10.27 -4.08 23.60
C CYS A 150 11.20 -3.69 22.42
N PRO A 151 11.94 -2.56 22.51
CA PRO A 151 12.67 -1.89 21.41
C PRO A 151 13.90 -2.62 20.85
N GLU A 152 14.11 -3.87 21.24
CA GLU A 152 15.24 -4.69 20.84
C GLU A 152 14.78 -6.13 20.50
N THR A 153 13.60 -6.26 19.90
CA THR A 153 13.10 -7.54 19.41
C THR A 153 14.01 -8.08 18.30
N LEU A 154 14.27 -9.39 18.35
CA LEU A 154 15.08 -10.08 17.34
C LEU A 154 14.37 -10.07 15.98
N GLN A 155 15.12 -9.86 14.89
CA GLN A 155 14.56 -9.92 13.54
C GLN A 155 13.85 -11.25 13.24
N ASN A 156 12.81 -11.19 12.41
CA ASN A 156 11.98 -12.35 12.06
C ASN A 156 11.39 -13.07 13.29
N THR A 157 10.93 -12.29 14.26
CA THR A 157 10.25 -12.78 15.46
C THR A 157 8.80 -12.34 15.41
N THR A 158 7.88 -13.25 15.77
CA THR A 158 6.49 -12.89 15.96
C THR A 158 6.34 -12.12 17.27
N VAL A 159 5.75 -10.92 17.21
CA VAL A 159 5.49 -10.04 18.35
C VAL A 159 4.01 -9.85 18.62
N ASN A 160 3.69 -9.42 19.83
CA ASN A 160 2.34 -8.98 20.18
C ASN A 160 2.11 -7.50 19.79
N GLU A 161 0.95 -6.96 20.16
CA GLU A 161 0.56 -5.56 19.86
C GLU A 161 1.44 -4.49 20.54
N TYR A 162 2.38 -4.89 21.40
CA TYR A 162 3.31 -4.03 22.12
C TYR A 162 4.77 -4.26 21.72
N GLY A 163 5.02 -4.94 20.60
CA GLY A 163 6.37 -5.25 20.09
C GLY A 163 7.10 -6.35 20.87
N CYS A 164 6.44 -7.02 21.82
CA CYS A 164 7.12 -8.01 22.66
C CYS A 164 7.00 -9.43 22.10
N SER A 165 8.13 -10.13 22.03
CA SER A 165 8.19 -11.54 21.61
C SER A 165 7.44 -12.48 22.56
N PHE A 166 6.79 -13.49 21.99
CA PHE A 166 6.19 -14.59 22.76
C PHE A 166 7.22 -15.55 23.37
N ILE A 167 8.45 -15.58 22.82
CA ILE A 167 9.51 -16.52 23.19
C ILE A 167 10.73 -15.73 23.65
N ILE A 168 11.37 -16.20 24.72
CA ILE A 168 12.63 -15.66 25.22
C ILE A 168 13.67 -16.76 25.40
N LEU A 169 14.94 -16.37 25.39
CA LEU A 169 16.03 -17.23 25.85
C LEU A 169 15.96 -17.33 27.38
N ASP A 170 16.08 -18.55 27.89
CA ASP A 170 16.19 -18.78 29.34
C ASP A 170 17.52 -18.23 29.90
N ASP A 171 17.62 -18.11 31.22
CA ASP A 171 18.82 -17.64 31.94
C ASP A 171 20.07 -18.47 31.61
N ASN A 172 19.89 -19.72 31.18
CA ASN A 172 20.96 -20.61 30.74
C ASN A 172 21.44 -20.35 29.29
N GLN A 173 20.82 -19.41 28.58
CA GLN A 173 21.08 -19.01 27.19
C GLN A 173 21.03 -20.16 26.17
N LYS A 174 20.37 -21.26 26.52
CA LYS A 174 20.33 -22.48 25.73
C LYS A 174 18.91 -22.97 25.46
N THR A 175 18.06 -22.95 26.49
CA THR A 175 16.66 -23.35 26.36
C THR A 175 15.78 -22.15 26.04
N LEU A 176 14.63 -22.42 25.44
CA LEU A 176 13.63 -21.42 25.09
C LEU A 176 12.48 -21.49 26.09
N LYS A 177 12.01 -20.31 26.51
CA LYS A 177 10.83 -20.14 27.35
C LYS A 177 9.76 -19.35 26.62
N ALA A 178 8.51 -19.63 26.96
CA ALA A 178 7.35 -18.90 26.46
C ALA A 178 6.91 -17.92 27.54
N GLU A 179 6.63 -16.69 27.14
CA GLU A 179 6.09 -15.68 28.04
C GLU A 179 4.69 -16.03 28.51
N SER A 180 4.28 -15.50 29.66
CA SER A 180 2.99 -15.88 30.28
C SER A 180 1.77 -15.65 29.37
N PHE A 181 1.79 -14.58 28.56
CA PHE A 181 0.73 -14.27 27.58
C PHE A 181 0.75 -15.17 26.34
N ALA A 182 1.85 -15.90 26.09
CA ALA A 182 1.95 -16.85 24.98
C ALA A 182 1.13 -18.13 25.20
N LYS A 183 0.53 -18.29 26.39
CA LYS A 183 -0.34 -19.42 26.72
C LYS A 183 -1.57 -19.50 25.82
N ASP A 184 -2.08 -18.35 25.36
CA ASP A 184 -3.23 -18.31 24.45
C ASP A 184 -2.87 -18.71 23.01
N TYR A 185 -1.58 -18.91 22.73
CA TYR A 185 -1.01 -19.27 21.43
C TYR A 185 -0.45 -20.70 21.42
N THR A 186 -0.87 -21.55 22.36
CA THR A 186 -0.51 -22.96 22.35
C THR A 186 -1.04 -23.65 21.08
N ASP A 187 -0.34 -24.68 20.65
CA ASP A 187 -0.60 -25.41 19.39
C ASP A 187 -0.46 -24.55 18.10
N THR A 188 0.07 -23.32 18.21
CA THR A 188 0.39 -22.46 17.08
C THR A 188 1.90 -22.44 16.81
N VAL A 189 2.27 -22.41 15.52
CA VAL A 189 3.66 -22.21 15.11
C VAL A 189 3.90 -20.71 14.92
N ILE A 190 4.87 -20.18 15.65
CA ILE A 190 5.31 -18.78 15.58
C ILE A 190 6.77 -18.71 15.18
N LEU A 191 7.25 -17.51 14.82
CA LEU A 191 8.65 -17.30 14.48
C LEU A 191 9.42 -16.71 15.66
N PHE A 192 10.65 -17.17 15.86
CA PHE A 192 11.60 -16.59 16.79
C PHE A 192 12.99 -16.61 16.18
N ASN A 193 13.56 -15.45 15.89
CA ASN A 193 14.87 -15.32 15.27
C ASN A 193 15.02 -16.17 13.98
N GLY A 194 13.94 -16.25 13.18
CA GLY A 194 13.86 -17.05 11.96
C GLY A 194 13.58 -18.56 12.15
N ASP A 195 13.57 -19.07 13.37
CA ASP A 195 13.17 -20.45 13.65
C ASP A 195 11.65 -20.56 13.81
N SER A 196 11.07 -21.66 13.31
CA SER A 196 9.67 -21.99 13.61
C SER A 196 9.58 -22.64 14.98
N ILE A 197 8.79 -22.06 15.88
CA ILE A 197 8.61 -22.51 17.26
C ILE A 197 7.16 -22.94 17.47
N LEU A 198 6.96 -24.13 18.03
CA LEU A 198 5.67 -24.61 18.50
C LEU A 198 5.61 -24.55 20.04
N ILE A 199 4.62 -23.83 20.55
CA ILE A 199 4.34 -23.75 21.99
C ILE A 199 3.40 -24.88 22.38
N VAL A 200 3.81 -25.70 23.34
CA VAL A 200 2.97 -26.79 23.88
C VAL A 200 2.72 -26.60 25.37
N ASP A 201 1.49 -26.89 25.79
CA ASP A 201 1.01 -26.73 27.16
C ASP A 201 0.69 -28.02 27.88
N ASP A 202 0.49 -29.12 27.15
CA ASP A 202 0.25 -30.40 27.76
C ASP A 202 1.00 -31.56 27.09
N TRP A 203 1.09 -32.64 27.85
CA TRP A 203 1.70 -33.89 27.40
C TRP A 203 1.00 -34.51 26.18
N LYS A 204 -0.31 -34.34 26.05
CA LYS A 204 -1.08 -34.97 24.97
C LYS A 204 -0.78 -34.29 23.65
N ASN A 205 -0.69 -32.97 23.64
CA ASN A 205 -0.29 -32.12 22.54
C ASN A 205 1.12 -32.49 22.10
N LEU A 206 2.07 -32.50 23.04
CA LEU A 206 3.44 -32.92 22.79
C LEU A 206 3.55 -34.34 22.21
N ARG A 207 2.76 -35.29 22.73
CA ARG A 207 2.73 -36.67 22.23
C ARG A 207 2.08 -36.77 20.84
N SER A 208 1.08 -35.95 20.55
CA SER A 208 0.33 -35.97 19.29
C SER A 208 1.21 -35.62 18.09
N LEU A 209 2.27 -34.83 18.30
CA LEU A 209 3.29 -34.52 17.30
C LEU A 209 4.04 -35.77 16.81
N GLY A 210 4.05 -36.84 17.62
CA GLY A 210 4.64 -38.13 17.30
C GLY A 210 6.16 -38.06 17.16
N PRO A 211 6.95 -38.64 18.08
CA PRO A 211 8.42 -38.66 17.97
C PRO A 211 8.93 -39.23 16.64
N SER A 212 8.14 -40.09 15.99
CA SER A 212 8.44 -40.69 14.68
C SER A 212 8.15 -39.78 13.48
N SER A 213 7.32 -38.74 13.64
CA SER A 213 6.88 -37.82 12.59
C SER A 213 7.43 -36.41 12.75
N TYR A 214 8.19 -36.17 13.83
CA TYR A 214 8.85 -34.90 14.09
C TYR A 214 9.81 -34.55 12.96
N LYS A 215 9.68 -33.32 12.46
CA LYS A 215 10.56 -32.72 11.46
C LYS A 215 11.42 -31.67 12.16
N ARG A 216 12.72 -31.67 11.84
CA ARG A 216 13.73 -30.77 12.44
C ARG A 216 13.42 -29.28 12.25
N ASP A 217 12.50 -28.95 11.36
CA ASP A 217 12.20 -27.58 10.96
C ASP A 217 11.39 -26.80 12.02
N VAL A 218 10.85 -27.46 13.06
CA VAL A 218 10.01 -26.81 14.10
C VAL A 218 10.51 -27.13 15.49
N LYS A 219 11.10 -26.16 16.19
CA LYS A 219 11.53 -26.29 17.59
C LYS A 219 10.32 -26.28 18.53
N ILE A 220 10.44 -26.93 19.68
CA ILE A 220 9.35 -27.02 20.66
C ILE A 220 9.73 -26.27 21.94
N VAL A 221 8.77 -25.52 22.48
CA VAL A 221 8.86 -24.85 23.78
C VAL A 221 7.87 -25.47 24.75
N THR A 222 8.38 -25.98 25.87
CA THR A 222 7.66 -26.81 26.85
C THR A 222 7.30 -26.07 28.13
N THR A 223 7.42 -24.74 28.17
CA THR A 223 7.26 -23.91 29.37
C THR A 223 6.00 -24.23 30.19
N PHE A 224 4.87 -24.51 29.54
CA PHE A 224 3.60 -24.75 30.22
C PHE A 224 3.35 -26.22 30.57
N VAL A 225 4.24 -27.13 30.19
CA VAL A 225 4.10 -28.57 30.44
C VAL A 225 4.48 -28.89 31.89
N GLU A 226 3.49 -29.28 32.69
CA GLU A 226 3.73 -29.67 34.10
C GLU A 226 3.83 -31.19 34.32
N GLU A 227 3.31 -31.99 33.39
CA GLU A 227 3.35 -33.45 33.45
C GLU A 227 3.96 -34.01 32.16
N MET A 228 4.84 -34.99 32.27
CA MET A 228 5.34 -35.78 31.14
C MET A 228 5.17 -37.28 31.41
N ARG A 229 4.86 -38.05 30.36
CA ARG A 229 4.68 -39.50 30.47
C ARG A 229 5.48 -40.21 29.37
N GLU A 230 5.24 -41.50 29.18
CA GLU A 230 5.91 -42.31 28.17
C GLU A 230 5.55 -41.84 26.75
N PHE A 231 6.54 -41.31 26.02
CA PHE A 231 6.41 -40.92 24.60
C PHE A 231 5.87 -42.06 23.73
N CYS A 232 6.33 -43.28 24.01
CA CYS A 232 5.96 -44.48 23.28
C CYS A 232 6.30 -45.76 24.06
N SER A 233 5.41 -46.74 24.01
CA SER A 233 5.67 -48.08 24.55
C SER A 233 6.37 -48.93 23.48
N LEU A 234 7.36 -49.74 23.89
CA LEU A 234 8.16 -50.54 22.96
C LEU A 234 7.30 -51.54 22.14
N PRO A 235 7.61 -51.75 20.85
CA PRO A 235 8.73 -51.18 20.08
C PRO A 235 8.45 -49.77 19.59
N CYS A 236 9.29 -48.81 19.99
CA CYS A 236 9.17 -47.41 19.60
C CYS A 236 10.20 -47.06 18.52
N LYS A 237 9.76 -46.28 17.52
CA LYS A 237 10.64 -45.59 16.57
C LYS A 237 10.60 -44.11 16.90
N ILE A 238 11.73 -43.57 17.36
CA ILE A 238 11.94 -42.13 17.48
C ILE A 238 12.63 -41.69 16.19
N SER A 239 12.20 -40.57 15.60
CA SER A 239 12.86 -39.97 14.44
C SER A 239 14.27 -39.54 14.83
N ASP A 240 15.25 -39.71 13.93
CA ASP A 240 16.60 -39.17 14.12
C ASP A 240 16.59 -37.63 14.17
N ASP A 241 15.50 -37.01 13.70
CA ASP A 241 15.30 -35.55 13.74
C ASP A 241 14.70 -35.04 15.04
N PHE A 242 14.35 -35.93 15.99
CA PHE A 242 13.77 -35.54 17.26
C PHE A 242 14.77 -34.75 18.12
N ASP A 243 14.62 -33.42 18.13
CA ASP A 243 15.51 -32.49 18.84
C ASP A 243 14.84 -31.93 20.10
N MET A 244 15.49 -32.17 21.24
CA MET A 244 15.09 -31.67 22.56
C MET A 244 16.04 -30.60 23.10
N SER A 245 16.99 -30.11 22.28
CA SER A 245 18.07 -29.24 22.72
C SER A 245 17.60 -27.91 23.32
N THR A 246 16.42 -27.43 22.92
CA THR A 246 15.82 -26.16 23.34
C THR A 246 14.80 -26.30 24.46
N TRP A 247 14.49 -27.52 24.91
CA TRP A 247 13.38 -27.77 25.83
C TRP A 247 13.75 -27.32 27.24
N ASP A 248 12.95 -26.39 27.78
CA ASP A 248 12.96 -26.10 29.22
C ASP A 248 11.96 -27.01 29.96
N LEU A 249 12.50 -27.84 30.85
CA LEU A 249 11.74 -28.80 31.65
C LEU A 249 11.57 -28.35 33.11
N SER A 250 11.92 -27.10 33.46
CA SER A 250 11.91 -26.65 34.86
C SER A 250 10.52 -26.70 35.52
N ASN A 251 9.46 -26.63 34.71
CA ASN A 251 8.06 -26.66 35.19
C ASN A 251 7.46 -28.08 35.27
N VAL A 252 8.17 -29.10 34.79
CA VAL A 252 7.71 -30.50 34.86
C VAL A 252 7.79 -31.00 36.29
N LYS A 253 6.63 -31.22 36.92
CA LYS A 253 6.49 -31.68 38.30
C LYS A 253 6.51 -33.20 38.42
N SER A 254 6.13 -33.91 37.35
CA SER A 254 6.08 -35.37 37.33
C SER A 254 6.47 -35.93 35.96
N MET A 255 7.36 -36.92 35.97
CA MET A 255 7.76 -37.66 34.78
C MET A 255 7.56 -39.17 35.02
N PHE A 256 6.65 -39.79 34.28
CA PHE A 256 6.39 -41.23 34.35
C PHE A 256 7.07 -41.95 33.19
N LEU A 257 8.26 -42.50 33.45
CA LEU A 257 8.95 -43.42 32.55
C LEU A 257 8.70 -44.84 33.08
N HIS A 258 7.91 -45.64 32.37
CA HIS A 258 7.66 -47.03 32.76
C HIS A 258 8.82 -47.93 32.34
N PHE A 259 10.01 -47.73 32.92
CA PHE A 259 11.17 -48.57 32.64
C PHE A 259 11.15 -49.81 33.54
N GLY A 260 10.78 -50.96 32.97
CA GLY A 260 11.16 -52.28 33.48
C GLY A 260 12.64 -52.62 33.21
N ILE A 261 13.53 -51.63 33.15
CA ILE A 261 14.96 -51.79 32.86
C ILE A 261 15.75 -50.93 33.86
N PRO A 262 16.77 -51.47 34.54
CA PRO A 262 17.59 -50.71 35.48
C PRO A 262 18.29 -49.52 34.79
N MET A 263 18.33 -48.39 35.51
CA MET A 263 18.85 -47.08 35.09
C MET A 263 20.26 -47.10 34.48
N ASP A 264 21.04 -48.17 34.71
CA ASP A 264 22.43 -48.30 34.27
C ASP A 264 22.58 -48.67 32.78
N LEU A 265 21.48 -49.03 32.10
CA LEU A 265 21.48 -49.49 30.70
C LEU A 265 20.86 -48.51 29.70
N ILE A 266 20.35 -47.38 30.16
CA ILE A 266 19.74 -46.37 29.28
C ILE A 266 20.81 -45.35 28.88
N ARG A 267 21.41 -45.54 27.69
CA ARG A 267 22.08 -44.45 26.96
C ARG A 267 21.06 -43.45 26.41
N ILE A 268 20.23 -42.86 27.27
CA ILE A 268 19.66 -41.53 27.04
C ILE A 268 20.61 -40.61 27.80
N TYR A 269 21.69 -40.25 27.11
CA TYR A 269 22.66 -39.29 27.61
C TYR A 269 21.94 -37.96 27.89
N GLN A 270 21.97 -37.53 29.15
CA GLN A 270 22.14 -36.13 29.56
C GLN A 270 21.25 -35.06 28.88
N ILE A 271 19.93 -35.11 29.04
CA ILE A 271 19.08 -33.91 28.79
C ILE A 271 18.31 -33.45 30.04
N GLY A 272 18.24 -34.25 31.11
CA GLY A 272 17.52 -33.89 32.35
C GLY A 272 18.40 -33.57 33.57
N MET A 273 19.72 -33.53 33.46
CA MET A 273 20.64 -33.43 34.62
C MET A 273 21.58 -32.21 34.58
N LEU A 274 21.14 -31.12 33.94
CA LEU A 274 21.71 -29.77 34.13
C LEU A 274 20.66 -28.75 34.61
N ALA A 275 19.52 -29.22 35.10
CA ALA A 275 18.59 -28.40 35.88
C ALA A 275 18.73 -28.71 37.38
N LYS A 276 19.96 -28.58 37.88
CA LYS A 276 20.34 -28.17 39.24
C LYS A 276 21.85 -28.03 39.35
#